data_AF-A0A851I7J0-F1
#
_entry.id   AF-A0A851I7J0-F1
#
_cell.length_a   1.000
_cell.length_b   1.000
_cell.length_c   1.000
_cell.angle_alpha   90.00
_cell.angle_beta   90.00
_cell.angle_gamma   90.00
#
_symmetry.space_group_name_H-M   'P 1'
#
loop_
_entity.id
_entity.type
_entity.pdbx_description
1 polymer ?
#
loop_
_entity_poly.entity_id
_entity_poly.type
_entity_poly.pdbx_seq_one_letter_code
_entity_poly.pdbx_strand_id
1 'polypeptide(L)'
;MLAAAVFVFTFYRSRTLFLASLPLMLFYPFLQCGRLARRRQQRLLREFQEALGVLHSFLSAGYSVENAFRRVRPELWQLLGEDALLLGEWDIFLKAMELNQPLENALRDFSLRSGLDDIQNFSEVFLLARRSGGELSRILGNTTGIIREKLMVAEEVLTMNADKRYEQKIMNLIPFLLIWYMNLSSPDFFSVLYSTLAGRICMTLCLLLYLLACYLSERILDIEV
;
A
#
# COMPACT_ATOMS: atom_id res chain seq x y z
N MET A 1 -17.35 -2.43 -4.56
CA MET A 1 -18.41 -2.53 -3.52
C MET A 1 -19.76 -1.94 -3.93
N LEU A 2 -19.88 -0.66 -4.33
CA LEU A 2 -21.16 -0.12 -4.84
C LEU A 2 -21.71 -0.90 -6.04
N ALA A 3 -20.84 -1.35 -6.95
CA ALA A 3 -21.24 -2.18 -8.09
C ALA A 3 -21.81 -3.55 -7.68
N ALA A 4 -21.27 -4.21 -6.64
CA ALA A 4 -21.78 -5.49 -6.14
C ALA A 4 -23.11 -5.32 -5.39
N ALA A 5 -23.29 -4.21 -4.66
CA ALA A 5 -24.56 -3.87 -4.02
C ALA A 5 -25.65 -3.55 -5.06
N VAL A 6 -25.29 -2.83 -6.13
CA VAL A 6 -26.17 -2.60 -7.29
C VAL A 6 -26.45 -3.92 -8.03
N PHE A 7 -25.48 -4.83 -8.13
CA PHE A 7 -25.65 -6.14 -8.77
C PHE A 7 -26.67 -7.01 -8.03
N VAL A 8 -26.58 -7.11 -6.70
CA VAL A 8 -27.55 -7.83 -5.87
C VAL A 8 -28.94 -7.18 -5.95
N PHE A 9 -29.00 -5.85 -6.08
CA PHE A 9 -30.24 -5.10 -6.20
C PHE A 9 -30.93 -5.28 -7.57
N THR A 10 -30.16 -5.21 -8.66
CA THR A 10 -30.65 -5.37 -10.04
C THR A 10 -31.07 -6.80 -10.35
N PHE A 11 -30.43 -7.81 -9.75
CA PHE A 11 -30.65 -9.19 -10.14
C PHE A 11 -31.85 -9.88 -9.48
N TYR A 12 -32.41 -9.39 -8.36
CA TYR A 12 -33.36 -10.26 -7.62
C TYR A 12 -34.62 -9.66 -7.01
N ARG A 13 -34.86 -8.34 -7.05
CA ARG A 13 -36.12 -7.70 -6.58
C ARG A 13 -36.69 -8.32 -5.28
N SER A 14 -35.84 -8.72 -4.32
CA SER A 14 -36.22 -9.47 -3.11
C SER A 14 -35.41 -9.01 -1.89
N ARG A 15 -36.12 -8.74 -0.79
CA ARG A 15 -35.64 -8.06 0.43
C ARG A 15 -34.72 -8.91 1.34
N THR A 16 -34.69 -10.24 1.18
CA THR A 16 -34.04 -11.14 2.15
C THR A 16 -32.51 -11.23 2.01
N LEU A 17 -31.97 -11.07 0.79
CA LEU A 17 -30.52 -11.13 0.55
C LEU A 17 -29.80 -9.80 0.83
N PHE A 18 -30.53 -8.68 0.89
CA PHE A 18 -30.01 -7.40 1.38
C PHE A 18 -29.61 -7.47 2.86
N LEU A 19 -30.34 -8.25 3.66
CA LEU A 19 -29.98 -8.51 5.06
C LEU A 19 -28.73 -9.39 5.18
N ALA A 20 -28.50 -10.30 4.23
CA ALA A 20 -27.35 -11.22 4.25
C ALA A 20 -26.04 -10.55 3.81
N SER A 21 -26.08 -9.48 3.01
CA SER A 21 -24.88 -8.72 2.59
C SER A 21 -24.42 -7.67 3.61
N LEU A 22 -25.31 -7.24 4.51
CA LEU A 22 -25.05 -6.31 5.61
C LEU A 22 -23.88 -6.71 6.54
N PRO A 23 -23.76 -7.97 7.02
CA PRO A 23 -22.61 -8.38 7.84
C PRO A 23 -21.28 -8.35 7.08
N LEU A 24 -21.27 -8.66 5.77
CA LEU A 24 -20.08 -8.53 4.91
C LEU A 24 -19.62 -7.07 4.77
N MET A 25 -20.59 -6.14 4.74
CA MET A 25 -20.35 -4.70 4.61
C MET A 25 -19.76 -4.09 5.90
N LEU A 26 -20.15 -4.61 7.07
CA LEU A 26 -19.61 -4.21 8.38
C LEU A 26 -18.19 -4.75 8.65
N PHE A 27 -17.78 -5.85 8.01
CA PHE A 27 -16.43 -6.42 8.17
C PHE A 27 -15.37 -5.73 7.30
N TYR A 28 -15.79 -5.00 6.26
CA TYR A 28 -14.92 -4.26 5.34
C TYR A 28 -14.03 -3.16 5.96
N PRO A 29 -14.48 -2.31 6.91
CA PRO A 29 -13.59 -1.34 7.55
C PRO A 29 -12.42 -1.98 8.29
N PHE A 30 -12.58 -3.20 8.82
CA PHE A 30 -11.49 -3.90 9.51
C PHE A 30 -10.34 -4.29 8.55
N LEU A 31 -10.66 -4.61 7.29
CA LEU A 31 -9.67 -4.87 6.23
C LEU A 31 -8.96 -3.58 5.77
N GLN A 32 -9.60 -2.42 5.89
CA GLN A 32 -9.01 -1.13 5.50
C GLN A 32 -7.97 -0.64 6.51
N CYS A 33 -8.06 -1.03 7.79
CA CYS A 33 -7.07 -0.66 8.81
C CYS A 33 -5.66 -1.14 8.44
N GLY A 34 -5.52 -2.39 7.97
CA GLY A 34 -4.24 -2.92 7.51
C GLY A 34 -3.68 -2.17 6.29
N ARG A 35 -4.55 -1.76 5.37
CA ARG A 35 -4.15 -0.96 4.19
C ARG A 35 -3.65 0.43 4.57
N LEU A 36 -4.30 1.09 5.54
CA LEU A 36 -3.86 2.39 6.05
C LEU A 36 -2.49 2.30 6.75
N ALA A 37 -2.27 1.26 7.55
CA ALA A 37 -0.97 1.00 8.18
C ALA A 37 0.13 0.79 7.13
N ARG A 38 -0.14 -0.06 6.11
CA ARG A 38 0.82 -0.32 5.03
C ARG A 38 1.15 0.94 4.23
N ARG A 39 0.15 1.78 3.92
CA ARG A 39 0.36 3.07 3.25
C ARG A 39 1.23 4.01 4.08
N ARG A 40 1.01 4.07 5.40
CA ARG A 40 1.82 4.89 6.29
C ARG A 40 3.27 4.40 6.34
N GLN A 41 3.49 3.09 6.40
CA GLN A 41 4.82 2.48 6.35
C GLN A 41 5.53 2.75 5.01
N GLN A 42 4.84 2.59 3.88
CA GLN A 42 5.39 2.92 2.55
C GLN A 42 5.75 4.40 2.42
N ARG A 43 4.94 5.29 3.00
CA ARG A 43 5.26 6.72 3.05
C ARG A 43 6.51 6.98 3.88
N LEU A 44 6.60 6.38 5.07
CA LEU A 44 7.77 6.51 5.94
C LEU A 44 9.06 5.98 5.25
N LEU A 45 8.97 4.85 4.54
CA LEU A 45 10.12 4.29 3.81
C LEU A 45 10.62 5.22 2.70
N ARG A 46 9.69 5.84 1.95
CA ARG A 46 10.03 6.85 0.93
C ARG A 46 10.69 8.08 1.54
N GLU A 47 10.09 8.65 2.58
CA GLU A 47 10.68 9.79 3.29
C GLU A 47 12.08 9.44 3.84
N PHE A 48 12.26 8.23 4.37
CA PHE A 48 13.55 7.74 4.86
C PHE A 48 14.60 7.62 3.75
N GLN A 49 14.22 7.14 2.56
CA GLN A 49 15.11 7.10 1.41
C GLN A 49 15.62 8.50 1.02
N GLU A 50 14.72 9.49 0.97
CA GLU A 50 15.09 10.89 0.69
C GLU A 50 16.09 11.40 1.74
N ALA A 51 15.85 11.10 3.02
CA ALA A 51 16.77 11.45 4.10
C ALA A 51 18.15 10.81 3.95
N LEU A 52 18.22 9.54 3.54
CA LEU A 52 19.50 8.89 3.27
C LEU A 52 20.23 9.53 2.08
N GLY A 53 19.51 9.97 1.05
CA GLY A 53 20.09 10.71 -0.08
C GLY A 53 20.73 12.04 0.35
N VAL A 54 20.02 12.82 1.18
CA VAL A 54 20.54 14.08 1.75
C VAL A 54 21.70 13.80 2.71
N LEU A 55 21.59 12.78 3.56
CA LEU A 55 22.65 12.42 4.49
C LEU A 55 23.91 11.97 3.75
N HIS A 56 23.76 11.22 2.65
CA HIS A 56 24.85 10.80 1.79
C HIS A 56 25.59 11.99 1.16
N SER A 57 24.87 13.02 0.70
CA SER A 57 25.50 14.20 0.10
C SER A 57 26.37 14.96 1.10
N PHE A 58 25.92 15.11 2.35
CA PHE A 58 26.72 15.71 3.42
C PHE A 58 27.94 14.85 3.79
N LEU A 59 27.78 13.53 3.93
CA LEU A 59 28.93 12.66 4.22
C LEU A 59 29.96 12.67 3.07
N SER A 60 29.50 12.69 1.83
CA SER A 60 30.36 12.80 0.64
C SER A 60 31.10 14.14 0.57
N ALA A 61 30.50 15.21 1.10
CA ALA A 61 31.14 16.51 1.26
C ALA A 61 32.13 16.58 2.45
N GLY A 62 32.38 15.46 3.12
CA GLY A 62 33.37 15.35 4.21
C GLY A 62 32.83 15.72 5.59
N TYR A 63 31.52 15.89 5.76
CA TYR A 63 30.94 16.13 7.08
C TYR A 63 31.07 14.90 7.97
N SER A 64 31.27 15.11 9.27
CA SER A 64 31.11 14.03 10.26
C SER A 64 29.65 13.57 10.32
N VAL A 65 29.43 12.32 10.71
CA VAL A 65 28.09 11.70 10.79
C VAL A 65 27.14 12.51 11.64
N GLU A 66 27.56 12.92 12.83
CA GLU A 66 26.73 13.68 13.76
C GLU A 66 26.39 15.06 13.20
N ASN A 67 27.34 15.72 12.54
CA ASN A 67 27.07 17.00 11.87
C ASN A 67 26.14 16.84 10.66
N ALA A 68 26.30 15.77 9.89
CA ALA A 68 25.43 15.46 8.77
C ALA A 68 23.98 15.24 9.24
N PHE A 69 23.76 14.44 10.29
CA PHE A 69 22.43 14.25 10.88
C PHE A 69 21.79 15.55 11.36
N ARG A 70 22.57 16.46 11.97
CA ARG A 70 22.11 17.81 12.37
C ARG A 70 21.70 18.68 11.18
N ARG A 71 22.38 18.55 10.04
CA ARG A 71 22.12 19.33 8.82
C ARG A 71 20.96 18.78 7.98
N VAL A 72 20.63 17.50 8.10
CA VAL A 72 19.56 16.86 7.32
C VAL A 72 18.16 17.39 7.70
N ARG A 73 17.90 17.71 8.98
CA ARG A 73 16.57 18.15 9.43
C ARG A 73 16.00 19.35 8.65
N PRO A 74 16.69 20.50 8.51
CA PRO A 74 16.15 21.64 7.77
C PRO A 74 15.94 21.33 6.27
N GLU A 75 16.80 20.51 5.66
CA GLU A 75 16.65 20.07 4.27
C GLU A 75 15.41 19.18 4.11
N LEU A 76 15.18 18.23 5.03
CA LEU A 76 13.99 17.40 5.03
C LEU A 76 12.71 18.21 5.15
N TRP A 77 12.71 19.26 5.97
CA TRP A 77 11.55 20.13 6.11
C TRP A 77 11.24 20.86 4.80
N GLN A 78 12.27 21.33 4.07
CA GLN A 78 12.09 21.96 2.76
C GLN A 78 11.65 20.96 1.68
N LEU A 79 12.14 19.72 1.71
CA LEU A 79 11.84 18.71 0.69
C LEU A 79 10.47 18.04 0.89
N LEU A 80 10.11 17.70 2.13
CA LEU A 80 8.94 16.87 2.44
C LEU A 80 7.76 17.67 3.01
N GLY A 81 7.99 18.92 3.45
CA GLY A 81 6.99 19.76 4.12
C GLY A 81 6.73 19.39 5.58
N GLU A 82 5.87 20.15 6.26
CA GLU A 82 5.59 20.00 7.70
C GLU A 82 4.90 18.67 8.08
N ASP A 83 4.12 18.09 7.16
CA ASP A 83 3.32 16.88 7.41
C ASP A 83 4.13 15.58 7.29
N ALA A 84 5.45 15.66 7.11
CA ALA A 84 6.29 14.49 6.95
C ALA A 84 6.41 13.70 8.25
N LEU A 85 6.20 12.38 8.16
CA LEU A 85 6.27 11.47 9.31
C LEU A 85 7.70 11.41 9.87
N LEU A 86 8.68 11.50 8.98
CA LEU A 86 10.09 11.39 9.34
C LEU A 86 10.62 12.59 10.13
N LEU A 87 10.03 13.78 10.03
CA LEU A 87 10.52 14.96 10.75
C LEU A 87 10.48 14.76 12.27
N GLY A 88 9.38 14.20 12.80
CA GLY A 88 9.27 13.89 14.22
C GLY A 88 10.29 12.84 14.68
N GLU A 89 10.62 11.89 13.81
CA GLU A 89 11.63 10.86 14.08
C GLU A 89 13.05 11.44 14.05
N TRP A 90 13.32 12.38 13.13
CA TRP A 90 14.58 13.12 13.07
C TRP A 90 14.79 14.00 14.30
N ASP A 91 13.72 14.62 14.81
CA ASP A 91 13.77 15.41 16.05
C ASP A 91 14.17 14.57 17.26
N ILE A 92 13.73 13.31 17.30
CA ILE A 92 14.14 12.35 18.34
C ILE A 92 15.65 12.05 18.23
N PHE A 93 16.20 11.89 17.01
CA PHE A 93 17.65 11.70 16.83
C PHE A 93 18.45 12.91 17.31
N LEU A 94 18.02 14.12 16.95
CA LEU A 94 18.68 15.35 17.38
C LEU A 94 18.69 15.48 18.90
N LYS A 95 17.54 15.22 19.53
CA LYS A 95 17.41 15.27 20.99
C LYS A 95 18.27 14.20 21.68
N ALA A 96 18.35 12.99 21.12
CA ALA A 96 19.23 11.95 21.64
C ALA A 96 20.71 12.39 21.60
N MET A 97 21.14 13.01 20.50
CA MET A 97 22.51 13.54 20.37
C MET A 97 22.77 14.72 21.32
N GLU A 98 21.79 15.60 21.55
CA GLU A 98 21.90 16.68 22.55
C GLU A 98 22.07 16.14 23.98
N LEU A 99 21.48 14.98 24.26
CA LEU A 99 21.60 14.26 25.53
C LEU A 99 22.86 13.36 25.59
N ASN A 100 23.80 13.50 24.66
CA ASN A 100 25.01 12.67 24.52
C ASN A 100 24.71 11.16 24.43
N GLN A 101 23.54 10.78 23.93
CA GLN A 101 23.23 9.38 23.65
C GLN A 101 23.86 8.97 22.30
N PRO A 102 24.38 7.74 22.18
CA PRO A 102 24.91 7.24 20.92
C PRO A 102 23.82 7.25 19.84
N LEU A 103 24.11 7.84 18.68
CA LEU A 103 23.20 7.89 17.53
C LEU A 103 22.77 6.49 17.09
N GLU A 104 23.65 5.50 17.26
CA GLU A 104 23.39 4.10 16.94
C GLU A 104 22.23 3.52 17.73
N ASN A 105 22.10 3.90 19.01
CA ASN A 105 20.99 3.45 19.85
C ASN A 105 19.67 4.08 19.39
N ALA A 106 19.69 5.39 19.13
CA ALA A 106 18.51 6.10 18.64
C ALA A 106 18.05 5.55 17.29
N LEU A 107 18.97 5.27 16.36
CA LEU A 107 18.67 4.67 15.06
C LEU A 107 18.10 3.25 15.19
N ARG A 108 18.58 2.46 16.15
CA ARG A 108 18.06 1.12 16.44
C ARG A 108 16.65 1.17 17.01
N ASP A 109 16.37 2.10 17.91
CA ASP A 109 15.03 2.28 18.47
C ASP A 109 14.03 2.74 17.41
N PHE A 110 14.46 3.61 16.49
CA PHE A 110 13.67 4.00 15.33
C PHE A 110 13.39 2.82 14.40
N SER A 111 14.39 1.98 14.10
CA SER A 111 14.19 0.86 13.18
C SER A 111 13.17 -0.15 13.73
N LEU A 112 13.23 -0.45 15.03
CA LEU A 112 12.22 -1.28 15.71
C LEU A 112 10.83 -0.64 15.70
N ARG A 113 10.72 0.67 15.98
CA ARG A 113 9.44 1.39 16.00
C ARG A 113 8.80 1.53 14.62
N SER A 114 9.61 1.61 13.56
CA SER A 114 9.15 1.75 12.18
C SER A 114 8.42 0.50 11.65
N GLY A 115 8.77 -0.69 12.16
CA GLY A 115 8.25 -1.96 11.67
C GLY A 115 8.57 -2.24 10.20
N LEU A 116 9.66 -1.66 9.68
CA LEU A 116 10.11 -1.80 8.29
C LEU A 116 11.45 -2.54 8.24
N ASP A 117 11.50 -3.65 7.51
CA ASP A 117 12.71 -4.49 7.40
C ASP A 117 13.87 -3.73 6.73
N ASP A 118 13.59 -2.88 5.74
CA ASP A 118 14.63 -2.08 5.08
C ASP A 118 15.33 -1.10 6.04
N ILE A 119 14.59 -0.51 6.98
CA ILE A 119 15.15 0.40 7.98
C ILE A 119 15.95 -0.38 9.03
N GLN A 120 15.48 -1.58 9.42
CA GLN A 120 16.21 -2.48 10.31
C GLN A 120 17.54 -2.92 9.69
N ASN A 121 17.51 -3.39 8.45
CA ASN A 121 18.72 -3.78 7.72
C ASN A 121 19.71 -2.60 7.61
N PHE A 122 19.23 -1.40 7.29
CA PHE A 122 20.09 -0.22 7.26
C PHE A 122 20.73 0.07 8.62
N SER A 123 19.94 0.03 9.70
CA SER A 123 20.43 0.27 11.07
C SER A 123 21.55 -0.71 11.47
N GLU A 124 21.40 -1.98 11.12
CA GLU A 124 22.42 -3.02 11.39
C GLU A 124 23.70 -2.79 10.59
N VAL A 125 23.57 -2.53 9.29
CA VAL A 125 24.72 -2.26 8.42
C VAL A 125 25.44 -0.97 8.86
N PHE A 126 24.70 0.06 9.26
CA PHE A 126 25.25 1.31 9.79
C PHE A 126 26.02 1.09 11.10
N LEU A 127 25.47 0.31 12.03
CA LEU A 127 26.13 -0.03 13.29
C LEU A 127 27.44 -0.80 13.05
N LEU A 128 27.42 -1.77 12.13
CA LEU A 128 28.60 -2.54 11.75
C LEU A 128 29.68 -1.64 11.15
N ALA A 129 29.30 -0.77 10.22
CA ALA A 129 30.21 0.16 9.55
C ALA A 129 30.90 1.13 10.52
N ARG A 130 30.14 1.68 11.47
CA ARG A 130 30.66 2.62 12.46
C ARG A 130 31.64 1.96 13.43
N ARG A 131 31.43 0.68 13.76
CA ARG A 131 32.38 -0.12 14.57
C ARG A 131 33.63 -0.55 13.81
N SER A 132 33.50 -0.87 12.52
CA SER A 132 34.61 -1.33 11.69
C SER A 132 35.45 -0.18 11.08
N GLY A 133 35.06 1.08 11.31
CA GLY A 133 35.68 2.25 10.66
C GLY A 133 35.48 2.28 9.15
N GLY A 134 34.45 1.60 8.63
CA GLY A 134 34.16 1.53 7.21
C GLY A 134 33.70 2.88 6.64
N GLU A 135 33.80 3.03 5.32
CA GLU A 135 33.39 4.27 4.63
C GLU A 135 31.85 4.38 4.62
N LEU A 136 31.31 5.04 5.65
CA LEU A 136 29.87 5.25 5.82
C LEU A 136 29.21 5.87 4.59
N SER A 137 29.92 6.75 3.87
CA SER A 137 29.45 7.32 2.61
C SER A 137 29.09 6.24 1.58
N ARG A 138 29.98 5.28 1.34
CA ARG A 138 29.75 4.17 0.42
C ARG A 138 28.54 3.30 0.82
N ILE A 139 28.34 3.09 2.12
CA ILE A 139 27.25 2.28 2.65
C ILE A 139 25.90 2.98 2.52
N LEU A 140 25.85 4.29 2.82
CA LEU A 140 24.67 5.11 2.59
C LEU A 140 24.33 5.17 1.10
N GLY A 141 25.32 5.34 0.22
CA GLY A 141 25.12 5.34 -1.22
C GLY A 141 24.54 4.02 -1.73
N ASN A 142 25.12 2.89 -1.32
CA ASN A 142 24.61 1.57 -1.69
C ASN A 142 23.19 1.34 -1.17
N THR A 143 22.90 1.67 0.09
CA THR A 143 21.57 1.45 0.68
C THR A 143 20.51 2.35 0.02
N THR A 144 20.86 3.62 -0.22
CA THR A 144 19.98 4.55 -0.94
C THR A 144 19.68 4.05 -2.35
N GLY A 145 20.69 3.50 -3.05
CA GLY A 145 20.52 2.88 -4.37
C GLY A 145 19.58 1.68 -4.34
N ILE A 146 19.76 0.75 -3.39
CA ILE A 146 18.90 -0.43 -3.24
C ILE A 146 17.46 -0.03 -2.93
N ILE A 147 17.24 0.89 -1.99
CA ILE A 147 15.89 1.35 -1.64
C ILE A 147 15.24 2.08 -2.82
N ARG A 148 16.01 2.90 -3.55
CA ARG A 148 15.53 3.59 -4.76
C ARG A 148 15.10 2.61 -5.84
N GLU A 149 15.92 1.62 -6.14
CA GLU A 149 15.63 0.61 -7.15
C GLU A 149 14.36 -0.17 -6.78
N LYS A 150 14.25 -0.60 -5.51
CA LYS A 150 13.03 -1.24 -5.00
C LYS A 150 11.79 -0.36 -5.16
N LEU A 151 11.88 0.92 -4.82
CA LEU A 151 10.74 1.84 -4.93
C LEU A 151 10.37 2.13 -6.38
N MET A 152 11.36 2.25 -7.27
CA MET A 152 11.11 2.41 -8.71
C MET A 152 10.42 1.19 -9.30
N VAL A 153 10.89 -0.02 -8.97
CA VAL A 153 10.23 -1.27 -9.37
C VAL A 153 8.82 -1.36 -8.80
N ALA A 154 8.61 -0.97 -7.54
CA ALA A 154 7.29 -0.95 -6.93
C ALA A 154 6.34 0.04 -7.64
N GLU A 155 6.83 1.23 -8.02
CA GLU A 155 6.07 2.20 -8.80
C GLU A 155 5.75 1.69 -10.20
N GLU A 156 6.69 1.04 -10.88
CA GLU A 156 6.47 0.40 -12.17
C GLU A 156 5.42 -0.72 -12.08
N VAL A 157 5.47 -1.54 -11.04
CA VAL A 157 4.44 -2.55 -10.77
C VAL A 157 3.08 -1.90 -10.51
N LEU A 158 3.03 -0.80 -9.76
CA LEU A 158 1.79 -0.06 -9.50
C LEU A 158 1.20 0.54 -10.78
N THR A 159 2.01 1.10 -11.66
CA THR A 159 1.54 1.66 -12.94
C THR A 159 1.09 0.55 -13.89
N MET A 160 1.85 -0.53 -14.04
CA MET A 160 1.43 -1.70 -14.82
C MET A 160 0.13 -2.33 -14.31
N ASN A 161 -0.04 -2.40 -12.99
CA ASN A 161 -1.28 -2.91 -12.40
C ASN A 161 -2.44 -1.92 -12.51
N ALA A 162 -2.19 -0.61 -12.66
CA ALA A 162 -3.24 0.38 -12.85
C ALA A 162 -4.03 0.11 -14.14
N ASP A 163 -3.34 -0.19 -15.24
CA ASP A 163 -3.96 -0.53 -16.52
C ASP A 163 -4.81 -1.80 -16.42
N LYS A 164 -4.26 -2.85 -15.79
CA LYS A 164 -5.00 -4.10 -15.53
C LYS A 164 -6.21 -3.90 -14.63
N ARG A 165 -6.15 -2.98 -13.65
CA ARG A 165 -7.28 -2.62 -12.79
C ARG A 165 -8.37 -1.90 -13.58
N TYR A 166 -8.03 -1.09 -14.58
CA TYR A 166 -9.02 -0.49 -15.48
C TYR A 166 -9.69 -1.52 -16.38
N GLU A 167 -8.91 -2.42 -17.00
CA GLU A 167 -9.44 -3.51 -17.80
C GLU A 167 -10.37 -4.42 -16.97
N GLN A 168 -9.96 -4.79 -15.76
CA GLN A 168 -10.78 -5.56 -14.83
C GLN A 168 -12.09 -4.83 -14.48
N LYS A 169 -12.05 -3.51 -14.24
CA LYS A 169 -13.27 -2.72 -13.99
C LYS A 169 -14.22 -2.77 -15.17
N ILE A 170 -13.71 -2.68 -16.40
CA ILE A 170 -14.51 -2.80 -17.62
C ILE A 170 -15.09 -4.20 -17.73
N MET A 171 -14.29 -5.24 -17.53
CA MET A 171 -14.73 -6.64 -17.60
C MET A 171 -15.80 -6.96 -16.56
N ASN A 172 -15.70 -6.38 -15.35
CA ASN A 172 -16.72 -6.49 -14.32
C ASN A 172 -18.02 -5.77 -14.68
N LEU A 173 -17.97 -4.74 -15.53
CA LEU A 173 -19.15 -4.00 -16.00
C LEU A 173 -19.92 -4.75 -17.11
N ILE A 174 -19.25 -5.60 -17.89
CA ILE A 174 -19.85 -6.30 -19.05
C ILE A 174 -21.12 -7.09 -18.69
N PRO A 175 -21.14 -7.94 -17.64
CA PRO A 175 -22.34 -8.70 -17.28
C PRO A 175 -23.52 -7.79 -16.96
N PHE A 176 -23.28 -6.63 -16.34
CA PHE A 176 -24.31 -5.65 -16.02
C PHE A 176 -24.91 -5.03 -17.28
N LEU A 177 -24.06 -4.59 -18.21
CA LEU A 177 -24.50 -4.07 -19.51
C LEU A 177 -25.30 -5.11 -20.29
N LEU A 178 -24.88 -6.37 -20.28
CA LEU A 178 -25.60 -7.47 -20.94
C LEU A 178 -27.00 -7.68 -20.34
N ILE A 179 -27.12 -7.74 -19.01
CA ILE A 179 -28.42 -7.89 -18.33
C ILE A 179 -29.33 -6.69 -18.65
N TRP A 180 -28.79 -5.48 -18.61
CA TRP A 180 -29.54 -4.26 -18.89
C TRP A 180 -30.02 -4.21 -20.35
N TYR A 181 -29.13 -4.49 -21.30
CA TYR A 181 -29.42 -4.56 -22.73
C TYR A 181 -30.49 -5.61 -23.05
N MET A 182 -30.35 -6.81 -22.48
CA MET A 182 -31.30 -7.91 -22.68
C MET A 182 -32.68 -7.61 -22.07
N ASN A 183 -32.77 -6.92 -20.93
CA ASN A 183 -34.06 -6.49 -20.38
C ASN A 183 -34.77 -5.45 -21.28
N LEU A 184 -34.02 -4.55 -21.94
CA LEU A 184 -34.59 -3.59 -22.89
C LEU A 184 -35.05 -4.26 -24.19
N SER A 185 -34.26 -5.21 -24.70
CA SER A 185 -34.55 -5.84 -25.99
C SER A 185 -35.58 -6.97 -25.91
N SER A 186 -35.64 -7.73 -24.80
CA SER A 186 -36.52 -8.90 -24.65
C SER A 186 -36.85 -9.16 -23.17
N PRO A 187 -37.83 -8.42 -22.60
CA PRO A 187 -38.14 -8.51 -21.18
C PRO A 187 -38.65 -9.90 -20.72
N ASP A 188 -39.19 -10.71 -21.64
CA ASP A 188 -39.64 -12.08 -21.35
C ASP A 188 -38.52 -13.12 -21.27
N PHE A 189 -37.30 -12.80 -21.74
CA PHE A 189 -36.21 -13.78 -21.76
C PHE A 189 -35.77 -14.21 -20.36
N PHE A 190 -35.69 -13.26 -19.42
CA PHE A 190 -35.32 -13.54 -18.04
C PHE A 190 -36.51 -13.95 -17.16
N SER A 191 -37.76 -13.80 -17.60
CA SER A 191 -38.94 -14.07 -16.78
C SER A 191 -39.03 -15.55 -16.40
N VAL A 192 -38.67 -16.47 -17.30
CA VAL A 192 -38.58 -17.92 -17.06
C VAL A 192 -37.45 -18.27 -16.09
N LEU A 193 -36.34 -17.53 -16.15
CA LEU A 193 -35.17 -17.74 -15.30
C LEU A 193 -35.42 -17.30 -13.84
N TYR A 194 -36.26 -16.28 -13.63
CA TYR A 194 -36.64 -15.80 -12.29
C TYR A 194 -37.82 -16.54 -11.66
N SER A 195 -38.74 -17.06 -12.49
CA SER A 195 -39.97 -17.72 -12.03
C SER A 195 -39.79 -19.20 -11.69
N THR A 196 -38.90 -19.92 -12.38
CA THR A 196 -38.70 -21.36 -12.18
C THR A 196 -37.66 -21.67 -11.11
N LEU A 197 -37.87 -22.74 -10.33
CA LEU A 197 -36.93 -23.19 -9.29
C LEU A 197 -35.55 -23.52 -9.87
N ALA A 198 -35.51 -24.15 -11.06
CA ALA A 198 -34.28 -24.46 -11.78
C ALA A 198 -33.53 -23.19 -12.23
N GLY A 199 -34.25 -22.18 -12.73
CA GLY A 199 -33.68 -20.89 -13.10
C GLY A 199 -33.03 -20.18 -11.91
N ARG A 200 -33.66 -20.23 -10.74
CA ARG A 200 -33.11 -19.66 -9.50
C ARG A 200 -31.80 -20.32 -9.09
N ILE A 201 -31.69 -21.65 -9.19
CA ILE A 201 -30.47 -22.41 -8.88
C ILE A 201 -29.34 -22.04 -9.85
N CYS A 202 -29.60 -22.00 -11.15
CA CYS A 202 -28.61 -21.57 -12.15
C CYS A 202 -28.11 -20.16 -11.88
N MET A 203 -29.01 -19.23 -11.56
CA MET A 203 -28.66 -17.84 -11.26
C MET A 203 -27.80 -17.72 -10.00
N THR A 204 -28.11 -18.48 -8.95
CA THR A 204 -27.26 -18.52 -7.75
C THR A 204 -25.87 -19.08 -8.03
N LEU A 205 -25.75 -20.10 -8.89
CA LEU A 205 -24.47 -20.68 -9.26
C LEU A 205 -23.63 -19.69 -10.10
N CYS A 206 -24.23 -19.04 -11.11
CA CYS A 206 -23.57 -18.01 -11.90
C CYS A 206 -23.08 -16.84 -11.04
N LEU A 207 -23.91 -16.40 -10.08
CA LEU A 207 -23.53 -15.34 -9.16
C LEU A 207 -22.37 -15.76 -8.24
N LEU A 208 -22.37 -16.99 -7.75
CA LEU A 208 -21.30 -17.52 -6.90
C LEU A 208 -19.98 -17.62 -7.68
N LEU A 209 -20.02 -18.14 -8.90
CA LEU A 209 -18.85 -18.20 -9.79
C LEU A 209 -18.31 -16.80 -10.12
N TYR A 210 -19.19 -15.84 -10.39
CA TYR A 210 -18.79 -14.46 -10.65
C TYR A 210 -18.16 -13.79 -9.43
N LEU A 211 -18.74 -13.96 -8.23
CA LEU A 211 -18.13 -13.47 -6.99
C LEU A 211 -16.76 -14.10 -6.73
N LEU A 212 -16.61 -15.39 -7.01
CA LEU A 212 -15.34 -16.10 -6.89
C LEU A 212 -14.33 -15.56 -7.90
N ALA A 213 -14.74 -15.29 -9.14
CA ALA A 213 -13.90 -14.66 -10.16
C ALA A 213 -13.46 -13.25 -9.76
N CYS A 214 -14.37 -12.41 -9.24
CA CYS A 214 -14.02 -11.10 -8.68
C CYS A 214 -13.00 -11.24 -7.54
N TYR A 215 -13.22 -12.17 -6.61
CA TYR A 215 -12.33 -12.39 -5.47
C TYR A 215 -10.92 -12.83 -5.91
N LEU A 216 -10.83 -13.81 -6.83
CA LEU A 216 -9.55 -14.24 -7.39
C LEU A 216 -8.84 -13.10 -8.12
N SER A 217 -9.59 -12.31 -8.88
CA SER A 217 -9.05 -11.20 -9.66
C SER A 217 -8.50 -10.08 -8.76
N GLU A 218 -9.20 -9.73 -7.67
CA GLU A 218 -8.65 -8.82 -6.65
C GLU A 218 -7.40 -9.39 -5.99
N ARG A 219 -7.36 -10.69 -5.67
CA ARG A 219 -6.18 -11.34 -5.06
C ARG A 219 -4.96 -11.35 -5.97
N ILE A 220 -5.14 -11.56 -7.27
CA ILE A 220 -4.04 -11.55 -8.25
C ILE A 220 -3.49 -10.13 -8.43
N LEU A 221 -4.36 -9.11 -8.37
CA LEU A 221 -3.99 -7.70 -8.53
C LEU A 221 -3.50 -7.01 -7.24
N ASP A 222 -3.62 -7.67 -6.08
CA ASP A 222 -3.04 -7.28 -4.78
C ASP A 222 -1.73 -8.05 -4.50
N ILE A 223 -1.16 -8.76 -5.49
CA ILE A 223 0.22 -9.26 -5.40
C ILE A 223 1.15 -8.04 -5.46
N GLU A 224 1.38 -7.49 -4.28
CA GLU A 224 2.33 -6.44 -3.94
C GLU A 224 3.66 -7.17 -3.67
N VAL A 225 4.66 -6.92 -4.51
CA VAL A 225 6.04 -7.43 -4.33
C VAL A 225 6.63 -6.85 -3.05
#